data_AF-A0A9E3S4Q1-F1
#
_entry.id   AF-A0A9E3S4Q1-F1
#
_cell.length_a   1.000
_cell.length_b   1.000
_cell.length_c   1.000
_cell.angle_alpha   90.00
_cell.angle_beta   90.00
_cell.angle_gamma   90.00
#
_symmetry.space_group_name_H-M   'P 1'
#
loop_
_entity.id
_entity.type
_entity.pdbx_description
1 polymer ?
#
loop_
_entity_poly.entity_id
_entity_poly.type
_entity_poly.pdbx_seq_one_letter_code
_entity_poly.pdbx_strand_id
1 'polypeptide(L)'
;MNKERELARRFDTEGVEAAMRAAQTSEEKAYVTNLQRMREGVRAVADVPEISDIQFNAFMAGIREQIEAPQSRRGFWALLSLSTAALLVALSVFVVFMSDHGNSESKVEAATTNLQGATVNSYVTPDGNPVIWISTASRDVP
;
A
#
# COMPACT_ATOMS: atom_id res chain seq x y z
N MET A 1 1.56 -17.89 31.06
CA MET A 1 0.13 -17.94 30.67
C MET A 1 -0.08 -16.85 29.63
N ASN A 2 -0.55 -17.18 28.42
CA ASN A 2 -0.62 -16.21 27.31
C ASN A 2 -1.58 -15.07 27.65
N LYS A 3 -1.11 -13.82 27.52
CA LYS A 3 -1.86 -12.61 27.88
C LYS A 3 -3.15 -12.46 27.07
N GLU A 4 -3.12 -12.83 25.79
CA GLU A 4 -4.30 -12.90 24.92
C GLU A 4 -5.40 -13.82 25.49
N ARG A 5 -5.02 -14.96 26.07
CA ARG A 5 -5.98 -15.91 26.66
C ARG A 5 -6.65 -15.33 27.92
N GLU A 6 -5.91 -14.55 28.70
CA GLU A 6 -6.49 -13.84 29.84
C GLU A 6 -7.45 -12.73 29.40
N LEU A 7 -7.07 -11.97 28.36
CA LEU A 7 -7.92 -10.93 27.78
C LEU A 7 -9.20 -11.53 27.18
N ALA A 8 -9.11 -12.64 26.45
CA ALA A 8 -10.27 -13.36 25.94
C ALA A 8 -11.20 -13.85 27.06
N ARG A 9 -10.62 -14.44 28.12
CA ARG A 9 -11.40 -14.85 29.30
C ARG A 9 -12.14 -13.67 29.92
N ARG A 10 -11.46 -12.54 30.14
CA ARG A 10 -12.07 -11.32 30.70
C ARG A 10 -13.13 -10.73 29.79
N PHE A 11 -12.90 -10.73 28.48
CA PHE A 11 -13.87 -10.29 27.48
C PHE A 11 -15.17 -11.09 27.55
N ASP A 12 -15.08 -12.40 27.82
CA ASP A 12 -16.22 -13.28 27.98
C ASP A 12 -16.92 -13.17 29.34
N THR A 13 -16.18 -13.01 30.43
CA THR A 13 -16.75 -13.02 31.79
C THR A 13 -17.17 -11.64 32.28
N GLU A 14 -16.40 -10.60 31.97
CA GLU A 14 -16.54 -9.24 32.51
C GLU A 14 -16.95 -8.22 31.42
N GLY A 15 -16.89 -8.62 30.15
CA GLY A 15 -17.30 -7.80 29.01
C GLY A 15 -16.18 -6.98 28.38
N VAL A 16 -16.52 -6.31 27.27
CA VAL A 16 -15.56 -5.61 26.41
C VAL A 16 -14.81 -4.50 27.14
N GLU A 17 -15.50 -3.70 27.94
CA GLU A 17 -14.90 -2.57 28.66
C GLU A 17 -13.89 -3.00 29.72
N ALA A 18 -14.12 -4.15 30.37
CA ALA A 18 -13.19 -4.71 31.34
C ALA A 18 -11.92 -5.25 30.64
N ALA A 19 -12.08 -5.96 29.52
CA ALA A 19 -10.96 -6.42 28.70
C ALA A 19 -10.15 -5.26 28.11
N MET A 20 -10.82 -4.18 27.67
CA MET A 20 -10.16 -3.00 27.11
C MET A 20 -9.36 -2.21 28.15
N ARG A 21 -9.84 -2.16 29.40
CA ARG A 21 -9.09 -1.59 30.54
C ARG A 21 -7.90 -2.44 30.96
N ALA A 22 -8.00 -3.76 30.82
CA ALA A 22 -6.92 -4.70 31.12
C ALA A 22 -5.81 -4.71 30.05
N ALA A 23 -6.12 -4.31 28.82
CA ALA A 23 -5.17 -4.19 27.73
C ALA A 23 -4.23 -2.98 27.93
N GLN A 24 -2.93 -3.25 28.03
CA GLN A 24 -1.90 -2.27 28.32
C GLN A 24 -1.21 -1.78 27.04
N THR A 25 -1.07 -2.65 26.04
CA THR A 25 -0.40 -2.32 24.76
C THR A 25 -1.40 -1.99 23.65
N SER A 26 -0.93 -1.37 22.57
CA SER A 26 -1.74 -1.13 21.37
C SER A 26 -2.19 -2.44 20.70
N GLU A 27 -1.32 -3.46 20.71
CA GLU A 27 -1.60 -4.79 20.16
C GLU A 27 -2.69 -5.52 20.96
N GLU A 28 -2.64 -5.46 22.29
CA GLU A 28 -3.67 -6.04 23.16
C GLU A 28 -5.03 -5.35 22.97
N LYS A 29 -5.05 -4.03 22.77
CA LYS A 29 -6.28 -3.28 22.45
C LYS A 29 -6.84 -3.64 21.09
N ALA A 30 -5.97 -3.82 20.09
CA ALA A 30 -6.36 -4.29 18.77
C ALA A 30 -6.95 -5.70 18.84
N TYR A 31 -6.37 -6.59 19.65
CA TYR A 31 -6.89 -7.92 19.91
C TYR A 31 -8.30 -7.89 20.50
N VAL A 32 -8.54 -7.11 21.56
CA VAL A 32 -9.88 -6.95 22.17
C VAL A 32 -10.89 -6.36 21.17
N THR A 33 -10.47 -5.39 20.36
CA THR A 33 -11.31 -4.81 19.30
C THR A 33 -11.68 -5.85 18.24
N ASN A 34 -10.75 -6.72 17.86
CA ASN A 34 -11.02 -7.81 16.93
C ASN A 34 -11.99 -8.83 17.51
N LEU A 35 -11.86 -9.19 18.80
CA LEU A 35 -12.82 -10.05 19.49
C LEU A 35 -14.23 -9.45 19.47
N GLN A 36 -14.35 -8.14 19.69
CA GLN A 36 -15.62 -7.42 19.59
C GLN A 36 -16.21 -7.51 18.18
N ARG A 37 -15.43 -7.21 17.14
CA ARG A 37 -15.88 -7.31 15.75
C ARG A 37 -16.32 -8.71 15.37
N MET A 38 -15.62 -9.75 15.83
CA MET A 38 -16.02 -11.13 15.59
C MET A 38 -17.38 -11.44 16.23
N ARG A 39 -17.58 -11.04 17.49
CA ARG A 39 -18.86 -11.25 18.19
C ARG A 39 -20.01 -10.46 17.57
N GLU A 40 -19.74 -9.23 17.13
CA GLU A 40 -20.70 -8.43 16.38
C GLU A 40 -21.02 -9.06 15.02
N GLY A 41 -20.02 -9.55 14.30
CA GLY A 41 -20.21 -10.26 13.03
C GLY A 41 -21.08 -11.51 13.19
N VAL A 42 -20.83 -12.32 14.22
CA VAL A 42 -21.66 -13.49 14.53
C VAL A 42 -23.10 -13.08 14.86
N ARG A 43 -23.30 -11.99 15.61
CA ARG A 43 -24.64 -11.47 15.95
C ARG A 43 -25.36 -10.83 14.77
N ALA A 44 -24.63 -10.24 13.83
CA ALA A 44 -25.19 -9.56 12.66
C ALA A 44 -25.72 -10.56 11.61
N VAL A 45 -25.30 -11.83 11.66
CA VAL A 45 -25.87 -12.90 10.87
C VAL A 45 -27.23 -13.29 11.47
N ALA A 46 -28.29 -12.63 10.98
CA ALA A 46 -29.66 -12.84 11.45
C ALA A 46 -30.20 -14.24 11.13
N ASP A 47 -29.79 -14.80 9.99
CA ASP A 47 -30.09 -16.17 9.59
C ASP A 47 -28.78 -16.96 9.59
N VAL A 48 -28.54 -17.72 10.66
CA VAL A 48 -27.52 -18.78 10.60
C VAL A 48 -28.07 -19.82 9.64
N PRO A 49 -27.44 -20.07 8.48
CA PRO A 49 -27.92 -21.08 7.55
C PRO A 49 -27.83 -22.44 8.23
N GLU A 50 -28.98 -22.98 8.63
CA GLU A 50 -29.05 -24.34 9.15
C GLU A 50 -28.83 -25.32 8.01
N ILE A 51 -27.83 -26.18 8.18
CA ILE A 51 -27.61 -27.31 7.27
C ILE A 51 -28.66 -28.35 7.62
N SER A 52 -29.70 -28.44 6.80
CA SER A 52 -30.71 -29.50 6.95
C SER A 52 -30.08 -30.89 6.80
N ASP A 53 -30.69 -31.92 7.41
CA ASP A 53 -30.20 -33.31 7.35
C ASP A 53 -30.00 -33.81 5.92
N ILE A 54 -30.81 -33.32 4.97
CA ILE A 54 -30.72 -33.67 3.55
C ILE A 54 -29.47 -33.05 2.90
N GLN A 55 -29.10 -31.83 3.31
CA GLN A 55 -27.92 -31.11 2.85
C GLN A 55 -26.64 -31.56 3.57
N PHE A 56 -26.78 -32.15 4.76
CA PHE A 56 -25.65 -32.56 5.60
C PHE A 56 -24.73 -33.55 4.89
N ASN A 57 -25.28 -34.56 4.22
CA ASN A 57 -24.48 -35.53 3.48
C ASN A 57 -23.72 -34.89 2.31
N ALA A 58 -24.34 -33.96 1.58
CA ALA A 58 -23.69 -33.24 0.49
C ALA A 58 -22.58 -32.30 1.00
N PHE A 59 -22.84 -31.61 2.12
CA PHE A 59 -21.86 -30.78 2.80
C PHE A 59 -20.63 -31.58 3.27
N MET A 60 -20.86 -32.71 3.95
CA MET A 60 -19.80 -33.60 4.42
C MET A 60 -19.03 -34.26 3.27
N ALA A 61 -19.69 -34.55 2.15
CA ALA A 61 -19.02 -35.06 0.95
C ALA A 61 -18.03 -34.04 0.38
N GLY A 62 -18.38 -32.75 0.33
CA GLY A 62 -17.46 -31.70 -0.12
C GLY A 62 -16.25 -31.50 0.80
N ILE A 63 -16.43 -31.62 2.13
CA ILE A 63 -15.32 -31.59 3.09
C ILE A 63 -14.42 -32.81 2.90
N ARG A 64 -15.01 -34.00 2.76
CA ARG A 64 -14.27 -35.26 2.55
C ARG A 64 -13.47 -35.21 1.25
N GLU A 65 -14.05 -34.71 0.17
CA GLU A 65 -13.39 -34.54 -1.12
C GLU A 65 -12.13 -33.65 -1.01
N GLN A 66 -12.20 -32.54 -0.28
CA GLN A 66 -11.03 -31.67 -0.08
C GLN A 66 -9.96 -32.28 0.83
N ILE A 67 -10.33 -33.15 1.76
CA ILE A 67 -9.39 -33.85 2.65
C ILE A 67 -8.71 -35.01 1.90
N GLU A 68 -9.47 -35.81 1.15
CA GLU A 68 -8.99 -37.02 0.47
C GLU A 68 -8.26 -36.70 -0.84
N ALA A 69 -8.68 -35.66 -1.55
CA ALA A 69 -8.08 -35.21 -2.79
C ALA A 69 -8.02 -33.67 -2.81
N PRO A 70 -7.02 -33.04 -2.15
CA PRO A 70 -6.87 -31.60 -2.21
C PRO A 70 -6.64 -31.20 -3.66
N GLN A 71 -7.68 -30.70 -4.32
CA GLN A 71 -7.57 -30.18 -5.68
C GLN A 71 -6.63 -28.98 -5.63
N SER A 72 -5.41 -29.18 -6.10
CA SER A 72 -4.39 -28.14 -6.23
C SER A 72 -4.86 -27.10 -7.25
N ARG A 73 -5.66 -26.14 -6.81
CA ARG A 73 -6.03 -24.95 -7.59
C ARG A 73 -4.84 -23.99 -7.78
N ARG A 74 -3.63 -24.37 -7.38
CA ARG A 74 -2.39 -23.61 -7.54
C ARG A 74 -2.16 -23.19 -9.00
N GLY A 75 -2.48 -24.06 -9.96
CA GLY A 75 -2.29 -23.76 -11.38
C GLY A 75 -3.17 -22.60 -11.87
N PHE A 76 -4.43 -22.53 -11.41
CA PHE A 76 -5.35 -21.46 -11.79
C PHE A 76 -4.91 -20.11 -11.21
N TRP A 77 -4.54 -20.08 -9.93
CA TRP A 77 -4.05 -18.85 -9.29
C TRP A 77 -2.70 -18.39 -9.85
N ALA A 78 -1.82 -19.32 -10.21
CA ALA A 78 -0.55 -18.99 -10.86
C ALA A 78 -0.77 -18.38 -12.25
N LEU A 79 -1.67 -18.96 -13.07
CA LEU A 79 -2.02 -18.43 -14.39
C LEU A 79 -2.69 -17.06 -14.28
N LEU A 80 -3.60 -16.89 -13.32
CA LEU A 80 -4.24 -15.60 -13.07
C LEU A 80 -3.19 -14.57 -12.67
N SER A 81 -2.32 -14.88 -11.70
CA SER A 81 -1.25 -13.98 -11.26
C SER A 81 -0.28 -13.62 -12.38
N LEU A 82 0.09 -14.59 -13.22
CA LEU A 82 0.98 -14.37 -14.36
C LEU A 82 0.31 -13.46 -15.40
N SER A 83 -0.96 -13.71 -15.71
CA SER A 83 -1.74 -12.90 -16.64
C SER A 83 -1.86 -11.46 -16.15
N THR A 84 -2.17 -11.25 -14.87
CA THR A 84 -2.28 -9.91 -14.30
C THR A 84 -0.93 -9.19 -14.28
N ALA A 85 0.15 -9.88 -13.93
CA ALA A 85 1.50 -9.33 -13.96
C ALA A 85 1.91 -8.92 -15.39
N ALA A 86 1.68 -9.78 -16.38
CA ALA A 86 1.96 -9.49 -17.77
C ALA A 86 1.16 -8.28 -18.28
N LEU A 87 -0.12 -8.17 -17.90
CA LEU A 87 -0.96 -7.03 -18.25
C LEU A 87 -0.43 -5.72 -17.66
N LEU A 88 0.01 -5.72 -16.39
CA LEU A 88 0.58 -4.54 -15.74
C LEU A 88 1.88 -4.09 -16.40
N VAL A 89 2.74 -5.03 -16.79
CA VAL A 89 3.98 -4.72 -17.52
C VAL A 89 3.65 -4.13 -18.89
N ALA A 90 2.72 -4.75 -19.64
CA ALA A 90 2.30 -4.23 -20.94
C ALA A 90 1.71 -2.81 -20.83
N LEU A 91 0.88 -2.57 -19.81
CA LEU A 91 0.29 -1.26 -19.55
C LEU A 91 1.36 -0.23 -19.17
N SER A 92 2.34 -0.62 -18.33
CA SER A 92 3.45 0.26 -17.95
C SER A 92 4.30 0.64 -19.17
N VAL A 93 4.63 -0.31 -20.04
CA VAL A 93 5.36 -0.04 -21.29
C VAL A 93 4.55 0.88 -22.19
N PHE A 94 3.26 0.58 -22.36
CA PHE A 94 2.37 1.42 -23.16
C PHE A 94 2.31 2.86 -22.64
N VAL A 95 2.17 3.05 -21.32
CA VAL A 95 2.16 4.37 -20.69
C VAL A 95 3.50 5.07 -20.89
N VAL A 96 4.64 4.39 -20.73
CA VAL A 96 5.96 5.03 -20.93
C VAL A 96 6.16 5.48 -22.38
N PHE A 97 5.74 4.68 -23.35
CA PHE A 97 5.92 4.99 -24.77
C PHE A 97 4.87 5.94 -25.34
N MET A 98 3.63 5.94 -24.82
CA MET A 98 2.56 6.84 -25.27
C MET A 98 2.47 8.12 -24.46
N SER A 99 3.02 8.17 -23.24
CA SER A 99 3.21 9.44 -22.58
C SER A 99 4.25 10.19 -23.38
N ASP A 100 3.79 11.17 -24.16
CA ASP A 100 4.65 12.27 -24.56
C ASP A 100 5.16 12.88 -23.26
N HIS A 101 6.40 12.54 -22.89
CA HIS A 101 7.09 13.22 -21.81
C HIS A 101 7.41 14.57 -22.40
N GLY A 102 6.40 15.45 -22.42
CA GLY A 102 6.56 16.82 -22.81
C GLY A 102 7.75 17.30 -22.01
N ASN A 103 8.87 17.50 -22.70
CA ASN A 103 10.05 18.07 -22.10
C ASN A 103 9.56 19.42 -21.60
N SER A 104 9.18 19.49 -20.33
CA SER A 104 9.01 20.75 -19.63
C SER A 104 10.43 21.26 -19.40
N GLU A 105 11.11 21.54 -20.52
CA GLU A 105 12.18 22.48 -20.62
C GLU A 105 11.53 23.76 -20.10
N SER A 106 11.76 24.04 -18.82
CA SER A 106 11.39 25.28 -18.19
C SER A 106 12.19 26.36 -18.92
N LYS A 107 11.64 26.81 -20.04
CA LYS A 107 12.19 27.89 -20.85
C LYS A 107 11.98 29.14 -20.01
N VAL A 108 12.98 29.47 -19.19
CA VAL A 108 13.01 30.72 -18.44
C VAL A 108 13.10 31.83 -19.48
N GLU A 109 11.98 32.46 -19.80
CA GLU A 109 11.89 33.36 -20.97
C GLU A 109 12.71 34.65 -20.81
N ALA A 110 13.01 35.09 -19.59
CA ALA A 110 14.08 36.03 -19.27
C ALA A 110 14.09 36.28 -17.75
N ALA A 111 15.28 36.35 -17.16
CA ALA A 111 15.48 36.98 -15.86
C ALA A 111 16.46 38.15 -16.05
N THR A 112 15.94 39.38 -16.06
CA THR A 112 16.75 40.60 -16.15
C THR A 112 17.16 41.07 -14.75
N THR A 113 18.45 40.99 -14.45
CA THR A 113 19.06 41.67 -13.29
C THR A 113 20.04 42.73 -13.79
N ASN A 114 19.83 43.98 -13.39
CA ASN A 114 20.73 45.09 -13.69
C ASN A 114 21.95 45.03 -12.76
N LEU A 115 23.06 44.48 -13.25
CA LEU A 115 24.35 44.50 -12.57
C LEU A 115 25.20 45.62 -13.16
N GLN A 116 25.27 46.77 -12.49
CA GLN A 116 26.18 47.85 -12.88
C GLN A 116 27.63 47.39 -12.70
N GLY A 117 28.38 47.28 -13.81
CA GLY A 117 29.81 46.99 -13.80
C GLY A 117 30.19 45.50 -13.75
N ALA A 118 29.25 44.59 -14.04
CA ALA A 118 29.55 43.16 -14.16
C ALA A 118 29.50 42.69 -15.62
N THR A 119 30.48 41.90 -16.04
CA THR A 119 30.47 41.22 -17.35
C THR A 119 29.99 39.79 -17.13
N VAL A 120 28.93 39.40 -17.85
CA VAL A 120 28.40 38.03 -17.83
C VAL A 120 29.00 37.28 -19.01
N ASN A 121 29.69 36.19 -18.73
CA ASN A 121 30.25 35.31 -19.75
C ASN A 121 29.49 33.98 -19.72
N SER A 122 29.21 33.43 -20.91
CA SER A 122 28.59 32.12 -21.04
C SER A 122 29.39 31.29 -22.03
N TYR A 123 29.55 30.02 -21.70
CA TYR A 123 30.14 29.04 -22.61
C TYR A 123 29.36 27.73 -22.49
N VAL A 124 29.12 27.09 -23.63
CA VAL A 124 28.43 25.80 -23.71
C VAL A 124 29.49 24.72 -23.80
N THR A 125 29.46 23.81 -22.83
CA THR A 125 30.36 22.66 -22.82
C THR A 125 30.03 21.70 -23.97
N PRO A 126 31.00 20.90 -24.45
CA PRO A 126 30.75 19.91 -25.51
C PRO A 126 29.63 18.91 -25.19
N ASP A 127 29.35 18.71 -23.90
CA ASP A 127 28.27 17.86 -23.38
C ASP A 127 26.89 18.56 -23.40
N GLY A 128 26.80 19.77 -23.95
CA GLY A 128 25.57 20.53 -24.12
C GLY A 128 25.12 21.34 -22.91
N ASN A 129 25.86 21.29 -21.79
CA ASN A 129 25.50 22.02 -20.58
C ASN A 129 26.04 23.46 -20.61
N PRO A 130 25.19 24.50 -20.48
CA PRO A 130 25.64 25.89 -20.41
C PRO A 130 26.21 26.20 -19.03
N VAL A 131 27.44 26.72 -19.00
CA VAL A 131 28.06 27.23 -17.77
C VAL A 131 28.13 28.75 -17.87
N ILE A 132 27.58 29.42 -16.86
CA ILE A 132 27.54 30.87 -16.76
C ILE A 132 28.34 31.29 -15.54
N TRP A 133 29.22 32.27 -15.67
CA TRP A 133 29.84 32.92 -14.53
C TRP A 133 29.93 34.43 -14.73
N ILE A 134 29.97 35.14 -13.61
CA ILE A 134 29.89 36.58 -13.53
C ILE A 134 31.22 37.10 -13.01
N SER A 135 31.85 38.02 -13.75
CA SER A 135 33.06 38.71 -13.31
C SER A 135 32.72 40.16 -13.00
N THR A 136 32.94 40.58 -11.75
CA THR A 136 32.83 41.97 -11.31
C THR A 136 34.21 42.57 -11.15
N ALA A 137 34.44 43.79 -11.64
CA ALA A 137 35.65 44.54 -11.33
C ALA A 137 35.55 45.10 -9.90
N SER A 138 35.87 44.27 -8.90
CA SER A 138 35.85 44.67 -7.50
C SER A 138 36.91 45.75 -7.25
N ARG A 139 36.46 46.96 -6.93
CA ARG A 139 37.30 47.96 -6.25
C ARG A 139 37.11 47.72 -4.75
N ASP A 140 38.13 47.17 -4.11
CA ASP A 140 38.23 47.13 -2.63
C ASP A 140 38.33 48.55 -2.09
N VAL A 141 37.44 48.91 -1.16
CA VAL A 141 37.56 50.06 -0.24
C VAL A 141 36.81 49.65 1.05
N PRO A 142 37.39 49.83 2.26
CA PRO A 142 37.04 49.10 3.50
C PRO A 142 35.59 49.18 3.97
#